data_AF-A0A7C4CVM6-F1
#
_entry.id   AF-A0A7C4CVM6-F1
#
_cell.length_a   1.000
_cell.length_b   1.000
_cell.length_c   1.000
_cell.angle_alpha   90.00
_cell.angle_beta   90.00
_cell.angle_gamma   90.00
#
_symmetry.space_group_name_H-M   'P 1'
#
loop_
_entity.id
_entity.type
_entity.pdbx_description
1 polymer ?
#
loop_
_entity_poly.entity_id
_entity_poly.type
_entity_poly.pdbx_seq_one_letter_code
_entity_poly.pdbx_strand_id
1 'polypeptide(L)'
;DPRAKIFREYAKQFAERRGGKAKTYYEIANKLEELVMTQLCETKNICTNVDYWSGIVYYSLGIPVDLYCTLFAAARTIGWSAHILEYIAENRIIRPRLYYDGEVDKEYIPIDKRT
;
A
#
# COMPACT_ATOMS: atom_id res chain seq x y z
N ASP A 1 2.86 -12.85 0.54
CA ASP A 1 3.07 -12.10 -0.72
C ASP A 1 4.38 -12.58 -1.37
N PRO A 2 4.39 -13.09 -2.62
CA PRO A 2 5.62 -13.55 -3.26
C PRO A 2 6.67 -12.45 -3.45
N ARG A 3 6.24 -11.19 -3.61
CA ARG A 3 7.14 -10.04 -3.77
C ARG A 3 7.83 -9.68 -2.46
N ALA A 4 7.16 -9.88 -1.33
CA ALA A 4 7.74 -9.66 0.00
C ALA A 4 8.98 -10.53 0.23
N LYS A 5 8.93 -11.81 -0.22
CA LYS A 5 10.06 -12.73 -0.13
C LYS A 5 11.29 -12.21 -0.91
N ILE A 6 11.08 -11.66 -2.09
CA ILE A 6 12.14 -11.08 -2.92
C ILE A 6 12.68 -9.80 -2.25
N PHE A 7 11.79 -8.92 -1.81
CA PHE A 7 12.19 -7.66 -1.18
C PHE A 7 12.89 -7.86 0.17
N ARG A 8 12.57 -8.91 0.93
CA ARG A 8 13.28 -9.26 2.16
C ARG A 8 14.76 -9.53 1.91
N GLU A 9 15.08 -10.21 0.82
CA GLU A 9 16.47 -10.50 0.44
C GLU A 9 17.22 -9.23 0.04
N TYR A 10 16.60 -8.35 -0.76
CA TYR A 10 17.20 -7.04 -1.06
C TYR A 10 17.34 -6.14 0.16
N ALA A 11 16.34 -6.13 1.05
CA ALA A 11 16.38 -5.37 2.29
C ALA A 11 17.57 -5.80 3.14
N LYS A 12 17.80 -7.11 3.29
CA LYS A 12 18.97 -7.66 3.98
C LYS A 12 20.27 -7.17 3.34
N GLN A 13 20.46 -7.44 2.05
CA GLN A 13 21.71 -7.14 1.35
C GLN A 13 22.05 -5.64 1.38
N PHE A 14 21.07 -4.76 1.14
CA PHE A 14 21.31 -3.32 1.10
C PHE A 14 21.45 -2.71 2.49
N ALA A 15 20.71 -3.21 3.49
CA ALA A 15 20.85 -2.77 4.87
C ALA A 15 22.23 -3.14 5.44
N GLU A 16 22.72 -4.36 5.15
CA GLU A 16 24.06 -4.81 5.55
C GLU A 16 25.16 -3.95 4.91
N ARG A 17 25.04 -3.66 3.61
CA ARG A 17 26.00 -2.81 2.89
C ARG A 17 26.02 -1.36 3.38
N ARG A 18 24.85 -0.78 3.66
CA ARG A 18 24.75 0.60 4.16
C ARG A 18 25.16 0.74 5.63
N GLY A 19 24.85 -0.26 6.45
CA GLY A 19 25.08 -0.23 7.88
C GLY A 19 24.22 0.80 8.63
N GLY A 20 24.64 1.12 9.85
CA GLY A 20 23.97 2.10 10.72
C GLY A 20 22.49 1.82 10.91
N LYS A 21 21.66 2.87 10.82
CA LYS A 21 20.20 2.78 10.98
C LYS A 21 19.53 1.79 10.02
N ALA A 22 20.06 1.62 8.81
CA ALA A 22 19.47 0.70 7.84
C ALA A 22 19.56 -0.76 8.33
N LYS A 23 20.71 -1.15 8.88
CA LYS A 23 20.90 -2.46 9.51
C LYS A 23 19.96 -2.65 10.70
N THR A 24 19.85 -1.63 11.57
CA THR A 24 18.91 -1.65 12.71
C THR A 24 17.46 -1.82 12.26
N TYR A 25 17.03 -1.12 11.20
CA TYR A 25 15.67 -1.27 10.67
C TYR A 25 15.41 -2.67 10.12
N TYR A 26 16.38 -3.27 9.43
CA TYR A 26 16.26 -4.66 8.99
C TYR A 26 16.14 -5.64 10.16
N GLU A 27 16.97 -5.51 11.20
CA GLU A 27 16.93 -6.38 12.39
C GLU A 27 15.58 -6.28 13.12
N ILE A 28 15.07 -5.07 13.31
CA ILE A 28 13.75 -4.81 13.91
C ILE A 28 12.66 -5.46 13.06
N ALA A 29 12.65 -5.20 11.74
CA ALA A 29 11.63 -5.72 10.85
C ALA A 29 11.66 -7.25 10.75
N ASN A 30 12.84 -7.86 10.77
CA ASN A 30 12.98 -9.31 10.79
C ASN A 30 12.43 -9.91 12.08
N LYS A 31 12.74 -9.32 13.23
CA LYS A 31 12.21 -9.79 14.52
C LYS A 31 10.69 -9.64 14.62
N LEU A 32 10.17 -8.52 14.13
CA LEU A 32 8.73 -8.28 14.08
C LEU A 32 8.02 -9.24 13.11
N GLU A 33 8.64 -9.58 11.97
CA GLU A 33 8.07 -10.59 11.05
C GLU A 33 7.98 -11.96 11.73
N GLU A 34 8.99 -12.42 12.47
CA GLU A 34 8.93 -13.68 13.23
C GLU A 34 7.74 -13.72 14.22
N LEU A 35 7.50 -12.61 14.92
CA LEU A 35 6.36 -12.48 15.83
C LEU A 35 5.02 -12.49 15.08
N VAL A 36 4.92 -11.77 13.95
CA VAL A 36 3.72 -11.75 13.12
C VAL A 36 3.42 -13.14 12.55
N MET A 37 4.44 -13.88 12.12
CA MET A 37 4.27 -15.22 11.58
C MET A 37 3.66 -16.16 12.63
N THR A 38 4.20 -16.14 13.85
CA THR A 38 3.74 -17.01 14.94
C THR A 38 2.39 -16.59 15.54
N GLN A 39 2.11 -15.29 15.65
CA GLN A 39 0.90 -14.81 16.34
C GLN A 39 -0.30 -14.55 15.42
N LEU A 40 -0.06 -14.14 14.17
CA LEU A 40 -1.10 -13.62 13.27
C LEU A 40 -1.21 -14.38 11.96
N CYS A 41 -0.10 -14.82 11.37
CA CYS A 41 -0.15 -15.54 10.09
C CYS A 41 -0.78 -16.92 10.27
N GLU A 42 -0.41 -17.65 11.33
CA GLU A 42 -1.00 -18.98 11.63
C GLU A 42 -2.47 -18.90 12.05
N THR A 43 -2.88 -17.85 12.78
CA THR A 43 -4.23 -17.76 13.36
C THR A 43 -5.23 -16.99 12.51
N LYS A 44 -4.77 -15.95 11.80
CA LYS A 44 -5.60 -14.99 11.05
C LYS A 44 -5.20 -14.86 9.58
N ASN A 45 -4.21 -15.63 9.11
CA ASN A 45 -3.67 -15.54 7.75
C ASN A 45 -3.17 -14.13 7.38
N ILE A 46 -2.67 -13.38 8.37
CA ILE A 46 -2.08 -12.05 8.19
C ILE A 46 -0.56 -12.20 8.17
N CYS A 47 0.04 -12.03 7.00
CA CYS A 47 1.47 -12.17 6.80
C CYS A 47 2.02 -10.89 6.11
N THR A 48 3.34 -10.69 6.12
CA THR A 48 3.96 -9.50 5.56
C THR A 48 3.74 -9.39 4.05
N ASN A 49 3.54 -8.16 3.59
CA ASN A 49 3.40 -7.81 2.18
C ASN A 49 4.68 -7.13 1.66
N VAL A 50 4.69 -6.77 0.37
CA VAL A 50 5.85 -6.13 -0.27
C VAL A 50 6.27 -4.82 0.42
N ASP A 51 5.32 -4.03 0.91
CA ASP A 51 5.59 -2.71 1.47
C ASP A 51 6.31 -2.76 2.82
N TYR A 52 6.12 -3.87 3.55
CA TYR A 52 6.83 -4.14 4.79
C TYR A 52 8.36 -4.12 4.59
N TRP A 53 8.84 -4.63 3.44
CA TRP A 53 10.26 -4.72 3.12
C TRP A 53 10.75 -3.60 2.18
N SER A 54 9.88 -3.05 1.33
CA SER A 54 10.27 -2.03 0.34
C SER A 54 10.78 -0.73 0.97
N GLY A 55 10.21 -0.31 2.10
CA GLY A 55 10.66 0.90 2.81
C GLY A 55 12.13 0.80 3.28
N ILE A 56 12.56 -0.38 3.71
CA ILE A 56 13.96 -0.62 4.14
C ILE A 56 14.89 -0.61 2.93
N VAL A 57 14.46 -1.18 1.80
CA VAL A 57 15.19 -1.12 0.53
C VAL A 57 15.39 0.34 0.11
N TYR A 58 14.33 1.15 0.06
CA TYR A 58 14.42 2.55 -0.35
C TYR A 58 15.26 3.39 0.60
N TYR A 59 15.10 3.17 1.91
CA TYR A 59 15.94 3.82 2.92
C TYR A 59 17.42 3.46 2.71
N SER A 60 17.70 2.19 2.43
CA SER A 60 19.05 1.68 2.18
C SER A 60 19.66 2.26 0.90
N LEU A 61 18.83 2.60 -0.09
CA LEU A 61 19.26 3.28 -1.31
C LEU A 61 19.40 4.81 -1.15
N GLY A 62 19.01 5.37 0.00
CA GLY A 62 19.13 6.81 0.28
C GLY A 62 18.03 7.64 -0.35
N ILE A 63 16.91 7.00 -0.68
CA ILE A 63 15.76 7.66 -1.26
C ILE A 63 14.99 8.36 -0.13
N PRO A 64 14.63 9.64 -0.27
CA PRO A 64 13.75 10.32 0.67
C PRO A 64 12.41 9.60 0.85
N VAL A 65 11.91 9.53 2.09
CA VAL A 65 10.67 8.83 2.44
C VAL A 65 9.47 9.38 1.64
N ASP A 66 9.45 10.69 1.41
CA ASP A 66 8.39 11.37 0.65
C ASP A 66 8.27 10.86 -0.80
N LEU A 67 9.30 10.20 -1.34
CA LEU A 67 9.33 9.66 -2.71
C LEU A 67 8.95 8.18 -2.81
N TYR A 68 8.67 7.49 -1.71
CA TYR A 68 8.38 6.05 -1.74
C TYR A 68 7.12 5.76 -2.57
N CYS A 69 6.06 6.54 -2.37
CA CYS A 69 4.82 6.42 -3.16
C CYS A 69 5.04 6.80 -4.63
N THR A 70 5.90 7.78 -4.89
CA THR A 70 6.25 8.19 -6.26
C THR A 70 6.96 7.08 -7.03
N LEU A 71 7.88 6.35 -6.39
CA LEU A 71 8.53 5.19 -6.99
C LEU A 71 7.54 4.06 -7.28
N PHE A 72 6.61 3.81 -6.36
CA PHE A 72 5.52 2.88 -6.59
C PHE A 72 4.69 3.28 -7.82
N ALA A 73 4.30 4.55 -7.93
CA ALA A 73 3.51 5.07 -9.05
C ALA A 73 4.28 4.97 -10.37
N ALA A 74 5.58 5.28 -10.37
CA ALA A 74 6.44 5.14 -11.55
C ALA A 74 6.48 3.69 -12.04
N ALA A 75 6.69 2.72 -11.14
CA ALA A 75 6.66 1.30 -11.49
C ALA A 75 5.27 0.83 -11.94
N ARG A 76 4.19 1.35 -11.32
CA ARG A 76 2.82 0.91 -11.61
C ARG A 76 2.23 1.53 -12.88
N THR A 77 2.77 2.64 -13.34
CA THR A 77 2.28 3.37 -14.54
C THR A 77 2.16 2.44 -15.75
N ILE A 78 3.09 1.52 -15.95
CA ILE A 78 3.01 0.56 -17.06
C ILE A 78 1.79 -0.36 -16.95
N GLY A 79 1.46 -0.83 -15.75
CA GLY A 79 0.30 -1.67 -15.49
C GLY A 79 -1.02 -0.89 -15.60
N TRP A 80 -1.06 0.35 -15.12
CA TRP A 80 -2.21 1.23 -15.32
C TRP A 80 -2.49 1.48 -16.80
N SER A 81 -1.46 1.83 -17.57
CA SER A 81 -1.59 2.02 -19.02
C SER A 81 -2.05 0.76 -19.74
N ALA A 82 -1.49 -0.41 -19.38
CA ALA A 82 -1.91 -1.69 -19.96
C ALA A 82 -3.39 -1.99 -19.69
N HIS A 83 -3.86 -1.83 -18.46
CA HIS A 83 -5.28 -2.04 -18.11
C HIS A 83 -6.20 -1.01 -18.77
N ILE A 84 -5.77 0.24 -18.96
CA ILE A 84 -6.54 1.23 -19.69
C ILE A 84 -6.72 0.80 -21.16
N LEU A 85 -5.65 0.34 -21.81
CA LEU A 85 -5.71 -0.13 -23.19
C LEU A 85 -6.60 -1.38 -23.33
N GLU A 86 -6.44 -2.34 -22.42
CA GLU A 86 -7.28 -3.55 -22.34
C GLU A 86 -8.76 -3.18 -22.18
N TYR A 87 -9.06 -2.25 -21.29
CA TYR A 87 -10.43 -1.81 -21.04
C TYR A 87 -11.03 -1.05 -22.23
N ILE A 88 -10.26 -0.23 -22.94
CA ILE A 88 -10.74 0.52 -24.11
C ILE A 88 -11.06 -0.41 -25.29
N ALA A 89 -10.38 -1.56 -25.40
CA ALA A 89 -10.66 -2.55 -26.44
C ALA A 89 -12.09 -3.12 -26.36
N GLU A 90 -12.63 -3.27 -25.16
CA GLU A 90 -14.01 -3.72 -24.89
C GLU A 90 -14.75 -2.72 -23.97
N ASN A 91 -14.76 -1.45 -24.37
CA ASN A 91 -15.14 -0.34 -23.49
C ASN A 91 -16.61 -0.37 -23.04
N ARG A 92 -16.84 -0.15 -21.74
CA ARG A 92 -18.19 0.05 -21.16
C ARG A 92 -18.19 0.95 -19.94
N ILE A 93 -18.75 2.16 -20.05
CA ILE A 93 -18.82 3.15 -18.96
C ILE A 93 -19.08 2.56 -17.56
N ILE A 94 -18.16 2.83 -16.63
CA ILE A 94 -18.32 2.47 -15.22
C ILE A 94 -19.34 3.42 -14.59
N ARG A 95 -20.54 2.91 -14.30
CA ARG A 95 -21.63 3.68 -13.67
C ARG A 95 -22.28 2.88 -12.53
N PRO A 96 -21.65 2.80 -11.35
CA PRO A 96 -22.25 2.13 -10.20
C PRO A 96 -23.50 2.86 -9.72
N ARG A 97 -24.36 2.14 -8.98
CA ARG A 97 -25.48 2.71 -8.23
C ARG A 97 -25.13 2.73 -6.75
N LEU A 98 -25.77 3.62 -6.02
CA LEU A 98 -25.74 3.65 -4.56
C LEU A 98 -27.14 3.31 -4.02
N TYR A 99 -27.18 2.76 -2.81
CA TYR A 99 -28.40 2.62 -2.03
C TYR A 99 -28.58 3.90 -1.21
N TYR A 100 -29.72 4.57 -1.37
CA TYR A 100 -30.04 5.78 -0.61
C TYR A 100 -30.84 5.38 0.62
N ASP A 101 -30.30 5.67 1.80
CA ASP A 101 -30.92 5.43 3.12
C ASP A 101 -31.13 6.74 3.90
N GLY A 102 -31.09 7.88 3.19
CA GLY A 102 -31.34 9.18 3.79
C GLY A 102 -32.84 9.48 3.90
N GLU A 103 -33.16 10.47 4.73
CA GLU A 103 -34.53 11.01 4.77
C GLU A 103 -34.89 11.63 3.41
N VAL A 104 -36.08 11.32 2.91
CA VAL A 104 -36.65 11.90 1.68
C VAL A 104 -37.63 13.01 2.03
N ASP A 105 -37.98 13.83 1.03
CA ASP A 105 -39.08 14.80 1.12
C ASP A 105 -38.96 15.85 2.25
N LYS A 106 -37.73 16.21 2.63
CA LYS A 106 -37.51 17.34 3.54
C LYS A 106 -37.95 18.64 2.89
N GLU A 107 -38.81 19.37 3.58
CA GLU A 107 -39.09 20.75 3.23
C GLU A 107 -37.87 21.64 3.52
N TYR A 108 -37.55 22.53 2.59
CA TYR A 108 -36.49 23.51 2.79
C TYR A 108 -36.91 24.52 3.86
N ILE A 109 -36.13 24.63 4.93
CA ILE A 109 -36.31 25.64 5.97
C ILE A 109 -35.37 26.83 5.67
N PRO A 110 -35.86 28.06 5.46
CA PRO A 110 -35.03 29.27 5.36
C PRO A 110 -34.08 29.43 6.54
N ILE A 111 -32.89 29.97 6.32
CA ILE A 111 -31.82 30.00 7.33
C ILE A 111 -32.22 30.72 8.63
N ASP A 112 -33.00 31.80 8.51
CA ASP A 112 -33.59 32.59 9.60
C ASP A 112 -34.64 31.83 10.41
N LYS A 113 -35.13 30.70 9.90
CA LYS A 113 -36.14 29.84 10.54
C LYS A 113 -35.55 28.51 11.06
N ARG A 114 -34.24 28.33 10.99
CA ARG A 114 -33.55 27.18 11.58
C ARG A 114 -33.17 27.53 13.02
N THR A 115 -33.49 26.65 13.97
CA THR A 115 -33.03 26.72 15.37
C THR A 115 -31.63 26.15 15.52
#